data_AF-A0A2N2FQH8-F1
#
_entry.id   AF-A0A2N2FQH8-F1
#
_cell.length_a   1.000
_cell.length_b   1.000
_cell.length_c   1.000
_cell.angle_alpha   90.00
_cell.angle_beta   90.00
_cell.angle_gamma   90.00
#
_symmetry.space_group_name_H-M   'P 1'
#
loop_
_entity.id
_entity.type
_entity.pdbx_description
1 polymer ?
#
loop_
_entity_poly.entity_id
_entity_poly.type
_entity_poly.pdbx_seq_one_letter_code
_entity_poly.pdbx_strand_id
1 'polypeptide(L)'
;GHQIIGQAIGGYTEKLKFGHHGINQPVKNLETGRVEITSQNHGFVVVPESVESKADKSYTNLNDATSEGMKLGPTMSVQYHPEAAPGPHDTEYLFSQFVEFIKKEKVKTK
;
A
#
# COMPACT_ATOMS: atom_id res chain seq x y z
N GLY A 1 -6.89 5.95 1.08
CA GLY A 1 -7.24 5.38 -0.24
C GLY A 1 -7.28 3.86 -0.21
N HIS A 2 -6.18 3.21 0.17
CA HIS A 2 -6.02 1.75 0.21
C HIS A 2 -7.25 0.99 0.77
N GLN A 3 -7.70 1.34 1.97
CA GLN A 3 -8.86 0.70 2.60
C GLN A 3 -10.16 0.79 1.77
N ILE A 4 -10.42 1.95 1.17
CA ILE A 4 -11.62 2.16 0.33
C ILE A 4 -11.54 1.26 -0.90
N ILE A 5 -10.37 1.16 -1.54
CA ILE A 5 -10.17 0.27 -2.69
C ILE A 5 -10.41 -1.19 -2.27
N GLY A 6 -9.91 -1.59 -1.09
CA GLY A 6 -10.08 -2.95 -0.57
C GLY A 6 -11.54 -3.29 -0.33
N GLN A 7 -12.30 -2.36 0.25
CA GLN A 7 -13.74 -2.52 0.42
C GLN A 7 -14.49 -2.51 -0.92
N ALA A 8 -14.09 -1.67 -1.88
CA ALA A 8 -14.73 -1.59 -3.19
C ALA A 8 -14.63 -2.90 -3.99
N ILE A 9 -13.56 -3.67 -3.78
CA ILE A 9 -13.41 -5.01 -4.35
C ILE A 9 -14.05 -6.10 -3.48
N GLY A 10 -14.78 -5.75 -2.43
CA GLY A 10 -15.50 -6.69 -1.56
C GLY A 10 -14.65 -7.36 -0.49
N GLY A 11 -13.48 -6.80 -0.16
CA GLY A 11 -12.76 -7.12 1.07
C GLY A 11 -13.33 -6.36 2.26
N TYR A 12 -12.75 -6.59 3.44
CA TYR A 12 -13.11 -5.88 4.66
C TYR A 12 -11.88 -5.37 5.42
N THR A 13 -12.15 -4.49 6.38
CA THR A 13 -11.12 -3.85 7.20
C THR A 13 -11.32 -4.19 8.66
N GLU A 14 -10.23 -4.37 9.38
CA GLU A 14 -10.25 -4.58 10.83
C GLU A 14 -9.58 -3.41 11.56
N LYS A 15 -10.01 -3.18 12.80
CA LYS A 15 -9.40 -2.18 13.68
C LYS A 15 -8.18 -2.80 14.36
N LEU A 16 -7.02 -2.17 14.20
CA LEU A 16 -5.81 -2.54 14.93
C LEU A 16 -5.96 -2.21 16.41
N LYS A 17 -5.27 -3.00 17.26
CA LYS A 17 -5.28 -2.78 18.72
C LYS A 17 -4.76 -1.39 19.10
N PHE A 18 -3.69 -0.95 18.44
CA PHE A 18 -3.04 0.34 18.71
C PHE A 18 -2.77 1.19 17.45
N GLY A 19 -2.94 0.61 16.26
CA GLY A 19 -2.63 1.28 14.98
C GLY A 19 -1.14 1.50 14.75
N HIS A 20 -0.81 2.01 13.57
CA HIS A 20 0.54 2.41 13.19
C HIS A 20 0.62 3.93 13.13
N HIS A 21 1.37 4.51 14.07
CA HIS A 21 1.53 5.95 14.25
C HIS A 21 3.01 6.24 14.46
N GLY A 22 3.75 6.50 13.38
CA GLY A 22 5.19 6.72 13.48
C GLY A 22 5.89 6.84 12.13
N ILE A 23 7.15 7.24 12.19
CA ILE A 23 8.01 7.51 11.03
C ILE A 23 9.10 6.46 10.82
N ASN A 24 8.99 5.32 11.49
CA ASN A 24 9.99 4.27 11.52
C ASN A 24 9.40 2.88 11.20
N GLN A 25 8.24 2.81 10.55
CA GLN A 25 7.56 1.54 10.30
C GLN A 25 8.23 0.80 9.12
N PRO A 26 8.81 -0.39 9.35
CA PRO A 26 9.50 -1.14 8.31
C PRO A 26 8.50 -1.90 7.44
N VAL A 27 8.49 -1.59 6.15
CA VAL A 27 7.62 -2.24 5.16
C VAL A 27 8.48 -2.94 4.12
N LYS A 28 8.14 -4.17 3.79
CA LYS A 28 8.79 -4.93 2.72
C LYS A 28 7.96 -4.89 1.45
N ASN A 29 8.58 -4.44 0.37
CA ASN A 29 8.08 -4.63 -0.99
C ASN A 29 8.24 -6.11 -1.38
N LEU A 30 7.13 -6.81 -1.62
CA LEU A 30 7.13 -8.24 -1.89
C LEU A 30 7.64 -8.60 -3.28
N GLU A 31 7.58 -7.67 -4.24
CA GLU A 31 8.07 -7.87 -5.60
C GLU A 31 9.59 -7.77 -5.68
N THR A 32 10.18 -6.78 -5.00
CA THR A 32 11.63 -6.51 -5.08
C THR A 32 12.42 -7.07 -3.90
N GLY A 33 11.74 -7.43 -2.81
CA GLY A 33 12.36 -7.81 -1.54
C GLY A 33 12.95 -6.65 -0.74
N ARG A 34 12.90 -5.41 -1.27
CA ARG A 34 13.42 -4.21 -0.62
C ARG A 34 12.62 -3.87 0.64
N VAL A 35 13.32 -3.45 1.69
CA VAL A 35 12.72 -2.87 2.89
C VAL A 35 12.77 -1.35 2.79
N GLU A 36 11.67 -0.72 3.16
CA GLU A 36 11.44 0.72 3.13
C GLU A 36 11.02 1.15 4.53
N ILE A 37 11.61 2.23 5.04
CA ILE A 37 11.12 2.85 6.26
C ILE A 37 10.02 3.84 5.86
N THR A 38 8.85 3.75 6.49
CA THR A 38 7.64 4.47 6.07
C THR A 38 7.07 5.35 7.18
N SER A 39 6.39 6.42 6.76
CA SER A 39 5.54 7.23 7.63
C SER A 39 4.11 6.66 7.65
N GLN A 40 3.59 6.33 8.82
CA GLN A 40 2.29 5.70 9.00
C GLN A 40 1.44 6.41 10.03
N ASN A 41 0.15 6.53 9.72
CA ASN A 41 -0.86 7.10 10.60
C ASN A 41 -2.24 6.46 10.31
N HIS A 42 -2.45 5.22 10.73
CA HIS A 42 -3.72 4.52 10.54
C HIS A 42 -4.06 3.54 11.68
N GLY A 43 -5.34 3.46 12.03
CA GLY A 43 -5.87 2.54 13.05
C GLY A 43 -6.64 1.33 12.49
N PHE A 44 -6.78 1.26 11.17
CA PHE A 44 -7.47 0.17 10.46
C PHE A 44 -6.56 -0.39 9.37
N VAL A 45 -6.79 -1.63 8.98
CA VAL A 45 -6.06 -2.31 7.89
C VAL A 45 -7.02 -3.12 7.04
N VAL A 46 -6.68 -3.30 5.77
CA VAL A 46 -7.33 -4.30 4.92
C VAL A 46 -6.85 -5.68 5.35
N VAL A 47 -7.77 -6.61 5.57
CA VAL A 47 -7.43 -8.01 5.88
C VAL A 47 -6.99 -8.71 4.58
N PRO A 48 -5.73 -9.17 4.45
CA PRO A 48 -5.20 -9.72 3.21
C PRO A 48 -6.06 -10.86 2.62
N GLU A 49 -6.52 -11.76 3.48
CA GLU A 49 -7.31 -12.94 3.14
C GLU A 49 -8.67 -12.54 2.55
N SER A 50 -9.18 -11.35 2.88
CA SER A 50 -10.45 -10.85 2.36
C SER A 50 -10.39 -10.41 0.89
N VAL A 51 -9.19 -10.18 0.36
CA VAL A 51 -8.95 -9.68 -1.00
C VAL A 51 -8.07 -10.58 -1.86
N GLU A 52 -7.55 -11.70 -1.34
CA GLU A 52 -6.53 -12.54 -2.00
C GLU A 52 -6.93 -13.06 -3.39
N SER A 53 -8.22 -13.30 -3.63
CA SER A 53 -8.73 -13.77 -4.93
C SER A 53 -8.91 -12.65 -5.95
N LYS A 54 -8.72 -11.39 -5.55
CA LYS A 54 -9.05 -10.20 -6.33
C LYS A 54 -7.91 -9.20 -6.43
N ALA A 55 -6.93 -9.25 -5.53
CA ALA A 55 -5.78 -8.35 -5.54
C ALA A 55 -4.55 -9.04 -4.95
N ASP A 56 -3.39 -8.77 -5.53
CA ASP A 56 -2.12 -9.26 -5.04
C ASP A 56 -1.63 -8.40 -3.89
N LYS A 57 -1.22 -9.02 -2.76
CA LYS A 57 -0.50 -8.34 -1.69
C LYS A 57 0.85 -7.86 -2.23
N SER A 58 1.11 -6.56 -2.18
CA SER A 58 2.35 -5.97 -2.73
C SER A 58 3.32 -5.49 -1.68
N TYR A 59 2.84 -5.11 -0.50
CA TYR A 59 3.65 -4.66 0.63
C TYR A 59 3.16 -5.27 1.94
N THR A 60 4.10 -5.59 2.84
CA THR A 60 3.80 -6.12 4.16
C THR A 60 4.58 -5.38 5.24
N ASN A 61 3.92 -5.11 6.36
CA ASN A 61 4.61 -4.61 7.55
C ASN A 61 5.50 -5.74 8.09
N LEU A 62 6.74 -5.42 8.48
CA LEU A 62 7.67 -6.41 9.03
C LEU A 62 7.52 -6.64 10.53
N ASN A 63 6.85 -5.75 11.26
CA ASN A 63 6.62 -5.90 12.69
C ASN A 63 5.47 -6.87 12.99
N ASP A 64 4.39 -6.83 12.21
CA ASP A 64 3.14 -7.54 12.53
C ASP A 64 2.43 -8.19 11.32
N ALA A 65 3.08 -8.19 10.15
CA ALA A 65 2.62 -8.82 8.91
C ALA A 65 1.32 -8.25 8.30
N THR A 66 0.81 -7.11 8.77
CA THR A 66 -0.39 -6.48 8.19
C THR A 66 -0.18 -6.07 6.73
N SER A 67 -1.29 -5.96 5.99
CA SER A 67 -1.28 -5.44 4.62
C SER A 67 -0.82 -3.98 4.59
N GLU A 68 0.20 -3.69 3.79
CA GLU A 68 0.69 -2.33 3.59
C GLU A 68 0.50 -1.85 2.14
N GLY A 69 -0.02 -2.71 1.28
CA GLY A 69 -0.31 -2.36 -0.10
C GLY A 69 -0.82 -3.53 -0.92
N MET A 70 -1.51 -3.20 -2.01
CA MET A 70 -2.08 -4.18 -2.94
C MET A 70 -2.03 -3.68 -4.38
N LYS A 71 -2.06 -4.63 -5.33
CA LYS A 71 -2.15 -4.38 -6.76
C LYS A 71 -3.33 -5.14 -7.36
N LEU A 72 -4.07 -4.51 -8.28
CA LEU A 72 -5.15 -5.12 -9.05
C LEU A 72 -5.23 -4.45 -10.42
N GLY A 73 -4.94 -5.19 -11.49
CA GLY A 73 -4.94 -4.65 -12.85
C GLY A 73 -4.07 -3.38 -12.95
N PRO A 74 -4.58 -2.25 -13.49
CA PRO A 74 -3.85 -0.98 -13.55
C PRO A 74 -3.87 -0.17 -12.24
N THR A 75 -4.32 -0.77 -11.13
CA THR A 75 -4.45 -0.09 -9.83
C THR A 75 -3.38 -0.56 -8.86
N MET A 76 -2.76 0.39 -8.16
CA MET A 76 -1.90 0.16 -7.00
C MET A 76 -2.38 1.01 -5.83
N SER A 77 -2.17 0.53 -4.61
CA SER A 77 -2.39 1.32 -3.41
C SER A 77 -1.45 0.90 -2.29
N VAL A 78 -1.17 1.84 -1.39
CA VAL A 78 -0.37 1.62 -0.18
C VAL A 78 -1.11 2.20 1.03
N GLN A 79 -0.87 1.60 2.20
CA GLN A 79 -1.53 1.92 3.46
C GLN A 79 -0.82 3.04 4.24
N TYR A 80 0.48 3.20 4.01
CA TYR A 80 1.32 4.26 4.54
C TYR A 80 1.27 5.54 3.68
N HIS A 81 2.05 6.56 4.07
CA HIS A 81 2.11 7.88 3.44
C HIS A 81 3.40 8.06 2.62
N PRO A 82 3.38 7.86 1.28
CA PRO A 82 4.57 8.02 0.44
C PRO A 82 5.10 9.44 0.37
N GLU A 83 4.23 10.43 0.59
CA GLU A 83 4.55 11.86 0.68
C GLU A 83 5.32 12.22 1.95
N ALA A 84 5.30 11.32 2.94
CA ALA A 84 5.84 11.55 4.28
C ALA A 84 5.31 12.86 4.91
N ALA A 85 6.21 13.72 5.39
CA ALA A 85 5.93 14.99 6.07
C ALA A 85 5.08 14.88 7.36
N PRO A 86 5.65 14.35 8.48
CA PRO A 86 7.06 14.02 8.67
C PRO A 86 7.42 12.59 8.24
N GLY A 87 8.71 12.30 8.11
CA GLY A 87 9.24 10.93 7.95
C GLY A 87 10.23 10.76 6.81
N PRO A 88 10.67 9.53 6.56
CA PRO A 88 11.62 9.18 5.49
C PRO A 88 10.99 9.23 4.09
N HIS A 89 11.82 9.44 3.07
CA HIS A 89 11.39 9.57 1.68
C HIS A 89 11.66 8.31 0.83
N ASP A 90 11.87 7.15 1.49
CA ASP A 90 12.21 5.88 0.84
C ASP A 90 11.21 5.45 -0.25
N THR A 91 9.97 5.94 -0.12
CA THR A 91 8.79 5.55 -0.89
C THR A 91 8.29 6.59 -1.89
N GLU A 92 9.00 7.71 -2.07
CA GLU A 92 8.59 8.80 -2.98
C GLU A 92 8.48 8.33 -4.45
N TYR A 93 9.23 7.28 -4.81
CA TYR A 93 9.19 6.65 -6.14
C TYR A 93 7.79 6.14 -6.55
N LEU A 94 6.90 5.87 -5.58
CA LEU A 94 5.54 5.43 -5.84
C LEU A 94 4.74 6.48 -6.64
N PHE A 95 5.04 7.76 -6.47
CA PHE A 95 4.44 8.83 -7.29
C PHE A 95 4.90 8.74 -8.75
N SER A 96 6.21 8.50 -8.97
CA SER A 96 6.73 8.26 -10.32
C SER A 96 6.10 7.01 -10.94
N GLN A 97 5.97 5.92 -10.18
CA GLN A 97 5.31 4.70 -10.63
C GLN A 97 3.85 4.94 -11.04
N PHE A 98 3.11 5.72 -10.26
CA PHE A 98 1.73 6.09 -10.59
C PHE A 98 1.64 6.92 -11.89
N VAL A 99 2.53 7.89 -12.08
CA VAL A 99 2.59 8.67 -13.33
C VAL A 99 2.89 7.78 -14.54
N GLU A 100 3.78 6.79 -14.39
CA GLU A 100 4.06 5.83 -15.45
C GLU A 100 2.86 4.93 -15.78
N PHE A 101 2.04 4.55 -14.79
CA PHE A 101 0.77 3.86 -15.04
C PHE A 101 -0.18 4.70 -15.88
N ILE A 102 -0.36 5.98 -15.56
CA ILE A 102 -1.20 6.90 -16.35
C ILE A 102 -0.69 7.00 -17.80
N LYS A 103 0.62 7.12 -18.01
CA LYS A 103 1.21 7.18 -19.36
C LYS A 103 0.94 5.90 -20.16
N LYS A 104 1.13 4.72 -19.55
CA LYS A 104 0.91 3.43 -20.21
C LYS A 104 -0.54 3.23 -20.62
N GLU A 105 -1.50 3.60 -19.78
CA GLU A 105 -2.93 3.48 -20.11
C GLU A 105 -3.35 4.46 -21.22
N LYS A 106 -2.76 5.66 -21.30
CA LYS A 106 -2.97 6.60 -22.41
C LYS A 106 -2.46 6.09 -23.76
N VAL A 107 -1.41 5.26 -23.77
CA VAL A 107 -0.87 4.66 -25.00
C VAL A 107 -1.75 3.53 -25.49
N LYS A 108 -2.32 2.70 -24.60
CA LYS A 108 -3.23 1.60 -24.98
C LYS A 108 -4.56 2.06 -25.55
N THR A 109 -4.98 3.29 -25.23
CA THR A 109 -6.25 3.88 -25.70
C THR A 109 -6.12 4.66 -27.01
N LYS A 110 -4.92 4.77 -27.57
CA LYS A 110 -4.65 5.31 -28.91
C LYS A 110 -4.36 4.18 -29.89
#